data_AF-A0A7S2Z2N0-F1
#
_entry.id   AF-A0A7S2Z2N0-F1
#
_cell.length_a   1.000
_cell.length_b   1.000
_cell.length_c   1.000
_cell.angle_alpha   90.00
_cell.angle_beta   90.00
_cell.angle_gamma   90.00
#
_symmetry.space_group_name_H-M   'P 1'
#
loop_
_entity.id
_entity.type
_entity.pdbx_description
1 polymer ?
#
loop_
_entity_poly.entity_id
_entity_poly.type
_entity_poly.pdbx_seq_one_letter_code
_entity_poly.pdbx_strand_id
1 'polypeptide(L)'
;GVSGHAGVFSTAQDLAAFMHTLIFPGTRMDGAIATPWINATTIYLFTKENDHAISSRALGWNTNDPTVTDEGWNLSCGNLSPRTFMHLGYTGTQVCGDPYNRIYTVLLTNRVYPSNEGPSIHGIRQGFHNAVAQAIGASE
;
A
#
# COMPACT_ATOMS: atom_id res chain seq x y z
N GLY A 1 1.22 17.28 12.68
CA GLY A 1 2.65 17.05 12.42
C GLY A 1 3.34 18.36 12.07
N VAL A 2 4.63 18.51 12.42
CA VAL A 2 5.46 19.68 12.05
C VAL A 2 6.04 19.53 10.63
N SER A 3 6.01 18.32 10.05
CA SER A 3 6.51 18.04 8.70
C SER A 3 5.52 17.18 7.91
N GLY A 4 5.37 17.45 6.60
CA GLY A 4 4.37 16.81 5.75
C GLY A 4 4.56 15.30 5.51
N HIS A 5 5.69 14.73 5.94
CA HIS A 5 5.98 13.29 5.80
C HIS A 5 5.61 12.46 7.05
N ALA A 6 5.23 13.08 8.17
CA ALA A 6 4.90 12.38 9.41
C ALA A 6 3.93 13.15 10.33
N GLY A 7 3.21 12.40 11.17
CA GLY A 7 2.33 12.99 12.20
C GLY A 7 0.91 13.31 11.73
N VAL A 8 0.42 12.59 10.72
CA VAL A 8 -1.00 12.42 10.43
C VAL A 8 -1.54 11.29 11.31
N PHE A 9 -2.69 11.53 11.93
CA PHE A 9 -3.46 10.52 12.67
C PHE A 9 -4.70 10.17 11.86
N SER A 10 -5.03 8.89 11.78
CA SER A 10 -6.16 8.40 10.97
C SER A 10 -6.63 7.04 11.49
N THR A 11 -7.75 6.56 10.97
CA THR A 11 -8.32 5.25 11.28
C THR A 11 -8.17 4.29 10.09
N ALA A 12 -8.42 3.00 10.32
CA ALA A 12 -8.44 2.03 9.23
C ALA A 12 -9.53 2.37 8.20
N GLN A 13 -10.67 2.88 8.66
CA GLN A 13 -11.81 3.27 7.83
C GLN A 13 -11.49 4.47 6.93
N ASP A 14 -10.84 5.51 7.49
CA ASP A 14 -10.45 6.68 6.71
C ASP A 14 -9.42 6.33 5.63
N LEU A 15 -8.43 5.51 5.99
CA LEU A 15 -7.43 5.01 5.04
C LEU A 15 -8.05 4.08 4.00
N ALA A 16 -9.04 3.27 4.36
CA ALA A 16 -9.77 2.44 3.41
C ALA A 16 -10.50 3.30 2.38
N ALA A 17 -11.17 4.38 2.78
CA ALA A 17 -11.82 5.30 1.85
C ALA A 17 -10.81 6.00 0.91
N PHE A 18 -9.65 6.37 1.44
CA PHE A 18 -8.55 6.92 0.65
C PHE A 18 -8.03 5.91 -0.38
N MET A 19 -7.66 4.70 0.05
CA MET A 19 -7.16 3.63 -0.83
C MET A 19 -8.22 3.18 -1.85
N HIS A 20 -9.50 3.17 -1.46
CA HIS A 20 -10.62 2.87 -2.35
C HIS A 20 -10.67 3.85 -3.52
N THR A 21 -10.45 5.14 -3.26
CA THR A 21 -10.42 6.14 -4.34
C THR A 21 -9.29 5.87 -5.33
N LEU A 22 -8.14 5.37 -4.87
CA LEU A 22 -6.98 5.08 -5.71
C LEU A 22 -7.16 3.79 -6.52
N ILE A 23 -7.77 2.75 -5.97
CA ILE A 23 -7.97 1.46 -6.67
C ILE A 23 -9.24 1.44 -7.51
N PHE A 24 -10.28 2.12 -7.06
CA PHE A 24 -11.60 2.15 -7.69
C PHE A 24 -12.04 3.59 -8.01
N PRO A 25 -11.28 4.33 -8.84
CA PRO A 25 -11.59 5.72 -9.15
C PRO A 25 -13.00 5.84 -9.74
N GLY A 26 -13.77 6.79 -9.22
CA GLY A 26 -15.15 7.02 -9.66
C GLY A 26 -16.23 6.27 -8.85
N THR A 27 -15.84 5.54 -7.80
CA THR A 27 -16.79 4.82 -6.94
C THR A 27 -16.59 5.11 -5.46
N ARG A 28 -17.66 4.97 -4.68
CA ARG A 28 -17.64 4.95 -3.21
C ARG A 28 -17.50 3.51 -2.72
N MET A 29 -17.21 3.34 -1.42
CA MET A 29 -17.11 2.02 -0.80
C MET A 29 -18.43 1.22 -0.82
N ASP A 30 -19.59 1.89 -0.94
CA ASP A 30 -20.90 1.26 -1.12
C ASP A 30 -21.21 0.88 -2.58
N GLY A 31 -20.26 1.09 -3.50
CA GLY A 31 -20.39 0.81 -4.93
C GLY A 31 -21.10 1.90 -5.74
N ALA A 32 -21.63 2.95 -5.10
CA ALA A 32 -22.26 4.05 -5.82
C ALA A 32 -21.23 4.86 -6.62
N ILE A 33 -21.67 5.43 -7.75
CA ILE A 33 -20.86 6.34 -8.55
C ILE A 33 -20.56 7.60 -7.72
N ALA A 34 -19.31 8.03 -7.70
CA ALA A 34 -18.90 9.29 -7.12
C ALA A 34 -17.95 10.02 -8.06
N THR A 35 -18.06 11.35 -8.08
CA THR A 35 -17.05 12.20 -8.70
C THR A 35 -15.77 12.12 -7.84
N PRO A 36 -14.66 11.56 -8.35
CA PRO A 36 -13.45 11.45 -7.56
C PRO A 36 -12.79 12.82 -7.43
N TRP A 37 -12.16 13.07 -6.29
CA TRP A 37 -11.39 14.31 -6.04
C TRP A 37 -10.05 14.34 -6.78
N ILE A 38 -9.66 13.22 -7.40
CA ILE A 38 -8.45 13.06 -8.20
C ILE A 38 -8.79 12.26 -9.46
N ASN A 39 -8.22 12.65 -10.60
CA ASN A 39 -8.50 11.95 -11.86
C ASN A 39 -7.69 10.64 -11.97
N ALA A 40 -8.18 9.69 -12.77
CA ALA A 40 -7.55 8.38 -12.93
C ALA A 40 -6.14 8.44 -13.56
N THR A 41 -5.88 9.41 -14.44
CA THR A 41 -4.56 9.59 -15.07
C THR A 41 -3.49 10.02 -14.05
N THR A 42 -3.85 10.89 -13.11
CA THR A 42 -2.99 11.32 -12.01
C THR A 42 -2.76 10.18 -11.03
N ILE A 43 -3.80 9.40 -10.70
CA ILE A 43 -3.63 8.18 -9.90
C ILE A 43 -2.59 7.27 -10.56
N TYR A 44 -2.79 6.92 -11.84
CA TYR A 44 -1.88 6.06 -12.58
C TYR A 44 -0.44 6.61 -12.60
N LEU A 45 -0.27 7.91 -12.85
CA LEU A 45 1.03 8.57 -12.83
C LEU A 45 1.74 8.41 -11.47
N PHE A 46 0.99 8.53 -10.38
CA PHE A 46 1.56 8.49 -9.03
C PHE A 46 1.81 7.06 -8.53
N THR A 47 1.02 6.08 -8.97
CA THR A 47 1.08 4.72 -8.46
C THR A 47 1.87 3.76 -9.34
N LYS A 48 2.22 4.14 -10.57
CA LYS A 48 3.12 3.35 -11.41
C LYS A 48 4.57 3.58 -11.00
N GLU A 49 5.39 2.56 -11.13
CA GLU A 49 6.82 2.69 -11.01
C GLU A 49 7.37 3.74 -11.98
N ASN A 50 8.26 4.60 -11.50
CA ASN A 50 8.76 5.75 -12.26
C ASN A 50 9.90 5.36 -13.21
N ASP A 51 10.89 4.60 -12.72
CA ASP A 51 12.04 4.15 -13.50
C ASP A 51 12.57 2.80 -12.99
N HIS A 52 12.18 1.73 -13.68
CA HIS A 52 12.55 0.34 -13.38
C HIS A 52 14.06 0.09 -13.38
N ALA A 53 14.81 0.85 -14.18
CA ALA A 53 16.26 0.68 -14.22
C ALA A 53 16.94 1.19 -12.94
N ILE A 54 16.23 1.99 -12.13
CA ILE A 54 16.77 2.64 -10.93
C ILE A 54 16.20 2.06 -9.64
N SER A 55 14.87 1.92 -9.53
CA SER A 55 14.21 1.44 -8.29
C SER A 55 12.73 1.11 -8.50
N SER A 56 12.13 0.36 -7.57
CA SER A 56 10.67 0.12 -7.47
C SER A 56 9.87 1.36 -7.05
N ARG A 57 10.45 2.57 -7.03
CA ARG A 57 9.74 3.76 -6.56
C ARG A 57 8.79 4.32 -7.59
N ALA A 58 7.62 4.68 -7.10
CA ALA A 58 6.65 5.52 -7.78
C ALA A 58 6.63 6.92 -7.10
N LEU A 59 5.77 7.83 -7.57
CA LEU A 59 5.73 9.20 -7.01
C LEU A 59 5.04 9.19 -5.64
N GLY A 60 5.85 9.18 -4.58
CA GLY A 60 5.37 9.14 -3.19
C GLY A 60 5.04 7.73 -2.68
N TRP A 61 5.37 6.69 -3.45
CA TRP A 61 5.12 5.29 -3.09
C TRP A 61 6.33 4.42 -3.41
N ASN A 62 6.40 3.26 -2.75
CA ASN A 62 7.20 2.13 -3.20
C ASN A 62 6.30 1.17 -3.99
N THR A 63 6.87 0.27 -4.80
CA THR A 63 6.12 -0.83 -5.44
C THR A 63 6.66 -2.20 -4.98
N ASN A 64 5.85 -3.24 -5.19
CA ASN A 64 6.14 -4.61 -4.78
C ASN A 64 6.84 -5.42 -5.90
N ASP A 65 7.58 -4.75 -6.79
CA ASP A 65 8.26 -5.39 -7.92
C ASP A 65 9.62 -5.99 -7.49
N PRO A 66 9.78 -7.32 -7.47
CA PRO A 66 11.03 -7.94 -7.03
C PRO A 66 12.15 -7.90 -8.07
N THR A 67 11.88 -7.48 -9.33
CA THR A 67 12.87 -7.57 -10.42
C THR A 67 13.79 -6.36 -10.50
N VAL A 68 13.56 -5.34 -9.68
CA VAL A 68 14.40 -4.14 -9.55
C VAL A 68 15.46 -4.30 -8.45
N THR A 69 16.40 -3.36 -8.40
CA THR A 69 17.56 -3.37 -7.50
C THR A 69 17.23 -3.33 -6.01
N ASP A 70 16.10 -2.73 -5.61
CA ASP A 70 15.63 -2.69 -4.22
C ASP A 70 14.62 -3.81 -3.88
N GLU A 71 14.52 -4.83 -4.74
CA GLU A 71 13.81 -6.09 -4.53
C GLU A 71 12.35 -5.90 -4.07
N GLY A 72 11.67 -4.86 -4.58
CA GLY A 72 10.28 -4.55 -4.24
C GLY A 72 10.08 -4.32 -2.74
N TRP A 73 11.09 -3.75 -2.07
CA TRP A 73 11.13 -3.57 -0.62
C TRP A 73 10.95 -4.89 0.13
N ASN A 74 11.67 -5.92 -0.33
CA ASN A 74 11.61 -7.29 0.18
C ASN A 74 10.17 -7.83 0.19
N LEU A 75 9.41 -7.53 -0.87
CA LEU A 75 8.02 -7.94 -1.04
C LEU A 75 7.16 -7.66 0.21
N SER A 76 7.20 -6.43 0.75
CA SER A 76 6.52 -6.11 2.01
C SER A 76 4.99 -6.25 1.90
N CYS A 77 4.43 -6.21 0.69
CA CYS A 77 3.02 -6.51 0.43
C CYS A 77 2.76 -8.02 0.18
N GLY A 78 3.71 -8.90 0.48
CA GLY A 78 3.59 -10.33 0.26
C GLY A 78 3.44 -10.67 -1.22
N ASN A 79 2.58 -11.63 -1.53
CA ASN A 79 2.31 -12.17 -2.86
C ASN A 79 1.30 -11.33 -3.68
N LEU A 80 1.07 -10.08 -3.29
CA LEU A 80 0.35 -9.15 -4.16
C LEU A 80 1.21 -8.84 -5.39
N SER A 81 0.58 -8.40 -6.49
CA SER A 81 1.26 -8.25 -7.77
C SER A 81 2.45 -7.27 -7.70
N PRO A 82 3.44 -7.37 -8.59
CA PRO A 82 4.53 -6.41 -8.77
C PRO A 82 4.05 -4.96 -8.96
N ARG A 83 2.82 -4.77 -9.47
CA ARG A 83 2.21 -3.45 -9.67
C ARG A 83 1.63 -2.85 -8.39
N THR A 84 1.71 -3.56 -7.26
CA THR A 84 1.20 -3.10 -5.98
C THR A 84 2.02 -1.92 -5.51
N PHE A 85 1.39 -0.77 -5.32
CA PHE A 85 2.00 0.39 -4.69
C PHE A 85 1.77 0.37 -3.18
N MET A 86 2.71 0.89 -2.40
CA MET A 86 2.67 0.80 -0.94
C MET A 86 3.41 1.92 -0.23
N HIS A 87 3.06 2.11 1.04
CA HIS A 87 3.81 2.96 1.95
C HIS A 87 3.94 2.28 3.31
N LEU A 88 5.15 2.33 3.88
CA LEU A 88 5.47 1.76 5.18
C LEU A 88 5.48 2.85 6.26
N GLY A 89 4.92 2.55 7.43
CA GLY A 89 5.00 3.40 8.61
C GLY A 89 6.00 2.88 9.65
N TYR A 90 6.68 3.81 10.32
CA TYR A 90 7.66 3.48 11.37
C TYR A 90 7.06 2.66 12.52
N THR A 91 5.82 2.96 12.91
CA THR A 91 5.09 2.23 13.96
C THR A 91 4.58 0.86 13.51
N GLY A 92 4.96 0.41 12.31
CA GLY A 92 4.58 -0.89 11.74
C GLY A 92 3.35 -0.83 10.84
N THR A 93 2.69 0.33 10.72
CA THR A 93 1.56 0.51 9.80
C THR A 93 1.97 0.31 8.34
N GLN A 94 1.01 -0.05 7.49
CA GLN A 94 1.23 -0.20 6.06
C GLN A 94 -0.09 -0.07 5.30
N VAL A 95 -0.02 0.48 4.11
CA VAL A 95 -1.07 0.34 3.09
C VAL A 95 -0.47 -0.28 1.83
N CYS A 96 -1.23 -1.14 1.18
CA CYS A 96 -0.90 -1.70 -0.14
C CYS A 96 -2.11 -1.54 -1.06
N GLY A 97 -1.88 -1.13 -2.31
CA GLY A 97 -2.90 -1.04 -3.34
C GLY A 97 -2.46 -1.80 -4.58
N ASP A 98 -3.18 -2.87 -4.93
CA ASP A 98 -2.88 -3.74 -6.06
C ASP A 98 -3.88 -3.45 -7.20
N PRO A 99 -3.48 -2.67 -8.22
CA PRO A 99 -4.35 -2.36 -9.36
C PRO A 99 -4.58 -3.55 -10.29
N TYR A 100 -3.74 -4.60 -10.24
CA TYR A 100 -3.90 -5.81 -11.05
C TYR A 100 -5.01 -6.69 -10.48
N ASN A 101 -4.90 -7.04 -9.20
CA ASN A 101 -5.92 -7.83 -8.50
C ASN A 101 -7.14 -7.01 -8.05
N ARG A 102 -7.10 -5.68 -8.28
CA ARG A 102 -8.13 -4.71 -7.87
C ARG A 102 -8.46 -4.81 -6.39
N ILE A 103 -7.44 -4.81 -5.53
CA ILE A 103 -7.60 -4.87 -4.08
C ILE A 103 -6.75 -3.81 -3.39
N TYR A 104 -7.09 -3.49 -2.15
CA TYR A 104 -6.21 -2.75 -1.26
C TYR A 104 -6.27 -3.34 0.15
N THR A 105 -5.22 -3.12 0.91
CA THR A 105 -5.12 -3.53 2.31
C THR A 105 -4.62 -2.39 3.18
N VAL A 106 -5.09 -2.37 4.43
CA VAL A 106 -4.67 -1.41 5.46
C VAL A 106 -4.32 -2.21 6.71
N LEU A 107 -3.06 -2.13 7.12
CA LEU A 107 -2.56 -2.75 8.34
C LEU A 107 -2.14 -1.66 9.31
N LEU A 108 -2.85 -1.56 10.44
CA LEU A 108 -2.51 -0.63 11.51
C LEU A 108 -1.99 -1.38 12.73
N THR A 109 -0.73 -1.12 13.09
CA THR A 109 -0.06 -1.70 14.26
C THR A 109 0.67 -0.61 15.03
N ASN A 110 1.17 -0.97 16.22
CA ASN A 110 2.11 -0.14 16.97
C ASN A 110 3.29 -0.98 17.48
N ARG A 111 4.18 -1.40 16.56
CA ARG A 111 5.34 -2.25 16.85
C ARG A 111 6.35 -1.59 17.80
N VAL A 112 6.32 -0.28 17.93
CA VAL A 112 7.27 0.46 18.79
C VAL A 112 6.79 0.58 20.23
N TYR A 113 5.62 0.02 20.56
CA TYR A 113 5.10 -0.04 21.91
C TYR A 113 5.27 -1.44 22.53
N PRO A 114 5.67 -1.56 23.81
CA PRO A 114 6.14 -0.49 24.69
C PRO A 114 7.61 -0.09 24.43
N SER A 115 8.32 -0.79 23.55
CA SER A 115 9.68 -0.46 23.11
C SER A 115 9.87 -0.81 21.63
N ASN A 116 10.90 -0.24 20.99
CA ASN A 116 11.25 -0.51 19.59
C ASN A 116 12.34 -1.59 19.40
N GLU A 117 12.74 -2.26 20.49
CA GLU A 117 13.79 -3.29 20.52
C GLU A 117 13.31 -4.67 20.04
N GLY A 118 12.00 -4.83 19.75
CA GLY A 118 11.42 -6.09 19.31
C GLY A 118 11.86 -6.54 17.90
N PRO A 119 11.38 -7.69 17.41
CA PRO A 119 11.68 -8.16 16.05
C PRO A 119 11.17 -7.20 14.97
N SER A 120 11.67 -7.36 13.75
CA SER A 120 11.17 -6.65 12.57
C SER A 120 9.69 -6.98 12.33
N ILE A 121 8.90 -5.96 11.98
CA ILE A 121 7.49 -6.10 11.61
C ILE A 121 7.30 -6.73 10.22
N HIS A 122 8.38 -6.89 9.45
CA HIS A 122 8.32 -7.29 8.04
C HIS A 122 7.62 -8.62 7.80
N GLY A 123 7.92 -9.64 8.61
CA GLY A 123 7.26 -10.94 8.48
C GLY A 123 5.75 -10.90 8.78
N ILE A 124 5.33 -10.03 9.71
CA ILE A 124 3.90 -9.83 10.01
C ILE A 124 3.20 -9.17 8.83
N ARG A 125 3.84 -8.18 8.19
CA ARG A 125 3.32 -7.52 6.99
C ARG A 125 3.10 -8.54 5.86
N GLN A 126 4.15 -9.29 5.51
CA GLN A 126 4.08 -10.32 4.48
C GLN A 126 3.00 -11.36 4.79
N GLY A 127 2.98 -11.90 6.02
CA GLY A 127 1.98 -12.89 6.43
C GLY A 127 0.54 -12.38 6.34
N PHE A 128 0.30 -11.13 6.76
CA PHE A 128 -1.01 -10.50 6.66
C PHE A 128 -1.48 -10.39 5.20
N HIS A 129 -0.66 -9.83 4.30
CA HIS A 129 -1.08 -9.66 2.90
C HIS A 129 -1.21 -10.98 2.16
N ASN A 130 -0.35 -11.97 2.46
CA ASN A 130 -0.48 -13.33 1.93
C ASN A 130 -1.81 -13.98 2.35
N ALA A 131 -2.21 -13.81 3.63
CA ALA A 131 -3.48 -14.32 4.11
C ALA A 131 -4.68 -13.64 3.42
N VAL A 132 -4.60 -12.33 3.16
CA VAL A 132 -5.64 -11.62 2.40
C VAL A 132 -5.70 -12.12 0.95
N ALA A 133 -4.56 -12.21 0.26
CA ALA A 133 -4.47 -12.68 -1.12
C ALA A 133 -5.07 -14.09 -1.26
N GLN A 134 -4.71 -14.99 -0.34
CA GLN A 134 -5.26 -16.35 -0.30
C GLN A 134 -6.78 -16.35 -0.06
N ALA A 135 -7.28 -15.51 0.85
CA ALA A 135 -8.70 -15.49 1.20
C ALA A 135 -9.60 -15.04 0.04
N ILE A 136 -9.09 -14.20 -0.86
CA ILE A 136 -9.84 -13.67 -2.00
C ILE A 136 -9.54 -14.41 -3.32
N GLY A 137 -8.65 -15.40 -3.30
CA GLY A 137 -8.21 -16.10 -4.50
C GLY A 137 -7.40 -15.22 -5.47
N ALA A 138 -6.71 -14.20 -4.95
CA ALA A 138 -5.76 -13.43 -5.73
C ALA A 138 -4.49 -14.26 -5.91
N SER A 139 -4.18 -14.62 -7.15
CA SER A 139 -2.95 -15.27 -7.56
C SER A 139 -2.43 -14.57 -8.80
N GLU A 140 -1.12 -14.31 -8.86
CA GLU A 140 -0.45 -14.12 -10.16
C GLU A 140 -0.46 -15.41 -10.98
#